data_AF-A0A1G6GLP6-F1
#
_entry.id   AF-A0A1G6GLP6-F1
#
_cell.length_a   1.000
_cell.length_b   1.000
_cell.length_c   1.000
_cell.angle_alpha   90.00
_cell.angle_beta   90.00
_cell.angle_gamma   90.00
#
_symmetry.space_group_name_H-M   'P 1'
#
loop_
_entity.id
_entity.type
_entity.pdbx_description
1 polymer ?
#
loop_
_entity_poly.entity_id
_entity_poly.type
_entity_poly.pdbx_seq_one_letter_code
_entity_poly.pdbx_strand_id
1 'polypeptide(L)'
;MVKGRAPKTGYTRDQFGQAWADVDHNGCDTRNDILRRDSTRVTTSSGTSGCRVASAVLQDRYSGTAVAFTRGDGQVEIDHVVALSDAWQKGAQQWSSDRRTAFANDPLNLVATRADLNQQKSDADAATWLPPYRAARCDYVARQIAVKRAYALWVTQAEKDAMGRVLAGCPAQVLPTGHEAPPATVSTAAPATRTTTPVPTAGPHQAATGGSGTVYYASCAAARAAGAAPLHRGEDGYRSGLDRDSDGVACE
;
A
#
# COMPACT_ATOMS: atom_id res chain seq x y z
N MET A 1 11.11 13.69 -19.29
CA MET A 1 12.54 13.61 -19.66
C MET A 1 13.12 12.29 -19.14
N VAL A 2 14.14 11.73 -19.78
CA VAL A 2 14.84 10.52 -19.33
C VAL A 2 16.26 10.89 -18.92
N LYS A 3 16.67 10.55 -17.69
CA LYS A 3 18.03 10.80 -17.15
C LYS A 3 18.39 9.73 -16.11
N GLY A 4 19.68 9.62 -15.75
CA GLY A 4 20.12 8.80 -14.62
C GLY A 4 19.60 9.30 -13.26
N ARG A 5 19.77 8.50 -12.20
CA ARG A 5 19.51 8.94 -10.83
C ARG A 5 20.57 9.96 -10.41
N ALA A 6 20.16 11.08 -9.82
CA ALA A 6 21.05 11.97 -9.10
C ALA A 6 21.43 11.35 -7.73
N PRO A 7 22.52 11.81 -7.09
CA PRO A 7 22.90 11.34 -5.76
C PRO A 7 21.79 11.56 -4.71
N LYS A 8 21.67 10.65 -3.75
CA LYS A 8 20.78 10.81 -2.58
C LYS A 8 21.37 11.72 -1.49
N THR A 9 22.57 12.25 -1.70
CA THR A 9 23.28 13.10 -0.73
C THR A 9 22.40 14.26 -0.28
N GLY A 10 22.36 14.47 1.03
CA GLY A 10 21.61 15.56 1.65
C GLY A 10 20.11 15.29 1.79
N TYR A 11 19.56 14.19 1.28
CA TYR A 11 18.14 13.88 1.43
C TYR A 11 17.76 13.59 2.89
N THR A 12 16.72 14.29 3.38
CA THR A 12 15.95 13.91 4.56
C THR A 12 14.45 14.07 4.26
N ARG A 13 13.57 13.32 4.94
CA ARG A 13 12.12 13.46 4.73
C ARG A 13 11.64 14.87 5.08
N ASP A 14 12.24 15.51 6.08
CA ASP A 14 11.87 16.84 6.57
C ASP A 14 12.06 17.94 5.51
N GLN A 15 12.86 17.70 4.47
CA GLN A 15 12.97 18.62 3.34
C GLN A 15 11.67 18.77 2.54
N PHE A 16 10.73 17.84 2.73
CA PHE A 16 9.39 17.89 2.14
C PHE A 16 8.35 18.53 3.07
N GLY A 17 8.80 19.27 4.09
CA GLY A 17 7.94 20.02 4.98
C GLY A 17 7.23 19.14 5.99
N GLN A 18 6.20 19.71 6.63
CA GLN A 18 5.40 18.99 7.61
C GLN A 18 4.71 17.78 6.97
N ALA A 19 4.94 16.61 7.57
CA ALA A 19 4.24 15.40 7.18
C ALA A 19 2.74 15.58 7.41
N TRP A 20 1.95 15.31 6.37
CA TRP A 20 0.50 15.42 6.40
C TRP A 20 0.04 16.84 6.76
N ALA A 21 0.63 17.85 6.13
CA ALA A 21 0.15 19.22 6.27
C ALA A 21 -1.30 19.33 5.78
N ASP A 22 -2.10 20.18 6.42
CA ASP A 22 -3.41 20.59 5.92
C ASP A 22 -3.18 21.65 4.83
N VAL A 23 -2.97 21.18 3.60
CA VAL A 23 -2.59 22.04 2.45
C VAL A 23 -3.77 22.63 1.70
N ASP A 24 -4.98 22.10 1.91
CA ASP A 24 -6.22 22.65 1.35
C ASP A 24 -6.99 23.50 2.38
N HIS A 25 -6.49 23.57 3.62
CA HIS A 25 -7.04 24.36 4.72
C HIS A 25 -8.47 23.98 5.09
N ASN A 26 -8.80 22.69 4.94
CA ASN A 26 -10.12 22.16 5.27
C ASN A 26 -10.27 21.83 6.76
N GLY A 27 -9.20 21.94 7.55
CA GLY A 27 -9.15 21.65 8.99
C GLY A 27 -8.70 20.22 9.33
N CYS A 28 -8.47 19.38 8.33
CA CYS A 28 -8.01 18.02 8.47
C CYS A 28 -6.59 17.86 7.89
N ASP A 29 -5.76 17.03 8.53
CA ASP A 29 -4.48 16.67 7.93
C ASP A 29 -4.69 15.83 6.66
N THR A 30 -3.75 15.97 5.70
CA THR A 30 -3.78 15.23 4.44
C THR A 30 -3.92 13.72 4.66
N ARG A 31 -3.33 13.14 5.71
CA ARG A 31 -3.44 11.70 5.99
C ARG A 31 -4.90 11.29 6.17
N ASN A 32 -5.67 12.06 6.93
CA ASN A 32 -7.06 11.77 7.17
C ASN A 32 -7.92 11.98 5.93
N ASP A 33 -7.56 12.91 5.07
CA ASP A 33 -8.27 13.13 3.81
C ASP A 33 -8.05 11.98 2.83
N ILE A 34 -6.83 11.45 2.76
CA ILE A 34 -6.54 10.24 1.99
C ILE A 34 -7.25 9.02 2.57
N LEU A 35 -7.26 8.84 3.90
CA LEU A 35 -8.01 7.76 4.54
C LEU A 35 -9.51 7.85 4.24
N ARG A 36 -10.10 9.04 4.29
CA ARG A 36 -11.50 9.27 3.92
C ARG A 36 -11.78 8.96 2.46
N ARG A 37 -10.91 9.42 1.55
CA ARG A 37 -11.06 9.23 0.11
C ARG A 37 -10.99 7.75 -0.28
N ASP A 38 -10.05 7.01 0.29
CA ASP A 38 -9.74 5.65 -0.13
C ASP A 38 -10.50 4.56 0.65
N SER A 39 -11.28 4.95 1.67
CA SER A 39 -11.98 4.00 2.54
C SER A 39 -13.49 4.17 2.52
N THR A 40 -14.19 3.14 2.99
CA THR A 40 -15.63 3.13 3.23
C THR A 40 -15.89 2.88 4.72
N ARG A 41 -17.15 3.03 5.17
CA ARG A 41 -17.54 2.81 6.58
C ARG A 41 -16.65 3.58 7.58
N VAL A 42 -16.34 4.82 7.22
CA VAL A 42 -15.46 5.69 8.00
C VAL A 42 -16.16 6.10 9.29
N THR A 43 -15.49 5.89 10.42
CA THR A 43 -15.84 6.49 11.71
C THR A 43 -14.75 7.46 12.12
N THR A 44 -15.10 8.49 12.89
CA THR A 44 -14.18 9.56 13.29
C THR A 44 -14.09 9.67 14.80
N SER A 45 -12.92 10.03 15.31
CA SER A 45 -12.73 10.27 16.74
C SER A 45 -13.55 11.48 17.20
N SER A 46 -14.17 11.36 18.36
CA SER A 46 -14.88 12.44 19.05
C SER A 46 -13.97 13.66 19.25
N GLY A 47 -14.53 14.87 19.20
CA GLY A 47 -13.78 16.10 19.44
C GLY A 47 -12.80 16.50 18.33
N THR A 48 -12.87 15.88 17.15
CA THR A 48 -11.99 16.19 16.01
C THR A 48 -12.71 16.84 14.84
N SER A 49 -13.94 17.34 15.06
CA SER A 49 -14.79 17.92 14.01
C SER A 49 -14.95 17.02 12.77
N GLY A 50 -14.91 15.70 12.96
CA GLY A 50 -14.98 14.72 11.87
C GLY A 50 -13.66 14.50 11.12
N CYS A 51 -12.55 15.13 11.52
CA CYS A 51 -11.28 15.04 10.80
C CYS A 51 -10.46 13.79 11.13
N ARG A 52 -10.44 13.28 12.36
CA ARG A 52 -9.56 12.16 12.68
C ARG A 52 -10.28 10.84 12.41
N VAL A 53 -9.89 10.10 11.38
CA VAL A 53 -10.47 8.77 11.10
C VAL A 53 -10.08 7.79 12.22
N ALA A 54 -11.06 7.22 12.92
CA ALA A 54 -10.85 6.27 14.00
C ALA A 54 -10.82 4.83 13.49
N SER A 55 -11.77 4.47 12.62
CA SER A 55 -11.80 3.20 11.90
C SER A 55 -12.38 3.37 10.50
N ALA A 56 -12.06 2.45 9.59
CA ALA A 56 -12.63 2.39 8.26
C ALA A 56 -12.43 0.99 7.63
N VAL A 57 -13.00 0.78 6.44
CA VAL A 57 -12.67 -0.33 5.55
C VAL A 57 -11.98 0.24 4.32
N LEU A 58 -10.66 0.08 4.26
CA LEU A 58 -9.82 0.47 3.14
C LEU A 58 -10.05 -0.49 1.97
N GLN A 59 -10.28 0.05 0.77
CA GLN A 59 -10.22 -0.72 -0.46
C GLN A 59 -8.79 -0.62 -1.01
N ASP A 60 -7.91 -1.53 -0.57
CA ASP A 60 -6.48 -1.40 -0.85
C ASP A 60 -6.18 -1.72 -2.32
N ARG A 61 -5.71 -0.72 -3.04
CA ARG A 61 -5.41 -0.81 -4.47
C ARG A 61 -4.18 -1.66 -4.75
N TYR A 62 -3.24 -1.78 -3.79
CA TYR A 62 -2.01 -2.52 -4.02
C TYR A 62 -2.19 -4.03 -3.87
N SER A 63 -2.98 -4.47 -2.89
CA SER A 63 -3.36 -5.88 -2.72
C SER A 63 -4.60 -6.30 -3.51
N GLY A 64 -5.48 -5.36 -3.86
CA GLY A 64 -6.80 -5.66 -4.41
C GLY A 64 -7.77 -6.23 -3.36
N THR A 65 -7.47 -6.08 -2.07
CA THR A 65 -8.26 -6.62 -0.97
C THR A 65 -8.83 -5.52 -0.08
N ALA A 66 -9.95 -5.80 0.59
CA ALA A 66 -10.47 -4.93 1.62
C ALA A 66 -9.73 -5.15 2.94
N VAL A 67 -9.32 -4.07 3.60
CA VAL A 67 -8.55 -4.10 4.85
C VAL A 67 -9.27 -3.28 5.90
N ALA A 68 -9.50 -3.87 7.07
CA ALA A 68 -10.00 -3.12 8.21
C ALA A 68 -8.89 -2.19 8.71
N PHE A 69 -9.20 -0.90 8.82
CA PHE A 69 -8.34 0.08 9.45
C PHE A 69 -8.85 0.37 10.84
N THR A 70 -7.99 0.23 11.84
CA THR A 70 -8.20 0.80 13.18
C THR A 70 -7.01 1.68 13.51
N ARG A 71 -7.27 2.93 13.92
CA ARG A 71 -6.17 3.85 14.24
C ARG A 71 -5.28 3.26 15.33
N GLY A 72 -3.98 3.16 15.02
CA GLY A 72 -2.95 2.69 15.95
C GLY A 72 -2.55 1.23 15.79
N ASP A 73 -3.22 0.45 14.93
CA ASP A 73 -2.87 -0.96 14.66
C ASP A 73 -1.64 -1.15 13.77
N GLY A 74 -1.17 -0.07 13.11
CA GLY A 74 -0.04 -0.09 12.20
C GLY A 74 -0.27 -0.82 10.88
N GLN A 75 -1.51 -1.24 10.56
CA GLN A 75 -1.81 -2.05 9.38
C GLN A 75 -1.94 -1.21 8.10
N VAL A 76 -2.33 0.05 8.23
CA VAL A 76 -2.53 0.97 7.09
C VAL A 76 -1.63 2.19 7.20
N GLU A 77 -0.94 2.46 6.09
CA GLU A 77 -0.07 3.60 5.90
C GLU A 77 -0.54 4.44 4.70
N ILE A 78 -0.05 5.67 4.62
CA ILE A 78 -0.20 6.50 3.43
C ILE A 78 1.11 6.41 2.64
N ASP A 79 1.03 5.83 1.45
CA ASP A 79 2.15 5.75 0.52
C ASP A 79 2.21 6.97 -0.39
N HIS A 80 3.44 7.38 -0.70
CA HIS A 80 3.75 8.27 -1.80
C HIS A 80 3.96 7.43 -3.06
N VAL A 81 2.99 7.45 -3.98
CA VAL A 81 3.00 6.68 -5.25
C VAL A 81 4.31 6.90 -6.02
N VAL A 82 4.82 8.14 -6.01
CA VAL A 82 6.23 8.45 -6.27
C VAL A 82 6.91 8.80 -4.94
N ALA A 83 7.78 7.92 -4.45
CA ALA A 83 8.43 8.06 -3.16
C ALA A 83 9.25 9.36 -3.06
N LEU A 84 9.30 9.98 -1.88
CA LEU A 84 10.04 11.23 -1.63
C LEU A 84 11.55 11.10 -1.98
N SER A 85 12.16 9.98 -1.60
CA SER A 85 13.56 9.65 -1.93
C SER A 85 13.79 9.45 -3.42
N ASP A 86 12.82 8.85 -4.13
CA ASP A 86 12.88 8.70 -5.59
C ASP A 86 12.78 10.07 -6.28
N ALA A 87 11.83 10.90 -5.83
CA ALA A 87 11.64 12.24 -6.34
C ALA A 87 12.88 13.12 -6.11
N TRP A 88 13.54 13.03 -4.95
CA TRP A 88 14.79 13.73 -4.66
C TRP A 88 15.85 13.48 -5.74
N GLN A 89 16.11 12.20 -6.01
CA GLN A 89 17.08 11.74 -7.01
C GLN A 89 16.64 12.01 -8.46
N LYS A 90 15.38 12.44 -8.66
CA LYS A 90 14.77 12.66 -9.98
C LYS A 90 14.26 14.08 -10.21
N GLY A 91 14.71 15.03 -9.40
CA GLY A 91 14.54 16.47 -9.63
C GLY A 91 14.14 17.29 -8.42
N ALA A 92 13.58 16.68 -7.38
CA ALA A 92 13.05 17.41 -6.23
C ALA A 92 14.12 18.13 -5.38
N GLN A 93 15.39 17.72 -5.50
CA GLN A 93 16.50 18.43 -4.85
C GLN A 93 16.66 19.89 -5.33
N GLN A 94 16.15 20.22 -6.52
CA GLN A 94 16.25 21.57 -7.10
C GLN A 94 15.02 22.43 -6.81
N TRP A 95 14.00 21.88 -6.14
CA TRP A 95 12.77 22.60 -5.86
C TRP A 95 12.90 23.53 -4.65
N SER A 96 12.02 24.53 -4.59
CA SER A 96 11.74 25.25 -3.35
C SER A 96 11.15 24.31 -2.30
N SER A 97 11.23 24.71 -1.03
CA SER A 97 10.55 24.02 0.09
C SER A 97 9.07 23.82 -0.21
N ASP A 98 8.40 24.88 -0.66
CA ASP A 98 6.94 24.89 -0.83
C ASP A 98 6.49 23.89 -1.91
N ARG A 99 7.27 23.76 -2.98
CA ARG A 99 7.00 22.77 -4.03
C ARG A 99 7.24 21.34 -3.54
N ARG A 100 8.22 21.10 -2.66
CA ARG A 100 8.39 19.79 -2.02
C ARG A 100 7.24 19.49 -1.05
N THR A 101 6.80 20.46 -0.26
CA THR A 101 5.64 20.33 0.62
C THR A 101 4.37 20.02 -0.17
N ALA A 102 4.13 20.73 -1.27
CA ALA A 102 3.00 20.45 -2.16
C ALA A 102 3.07 19.02 -2.72
N PHE A 103 4.24 18.58 -3.21
CA PHE A 103 4.42 17.21 -3.72
C PHE A 103 4.16 16.12 -2.67
N ALA A 104 4.57 16.36 -1.42
CA ALA A 104 4.41 15.38 -0.35
C ALA A 104 2.98 15.29 0.20
N ASN A 105 2.15 16.30 -0.07
CA ASN A 105 0.77 16.36 0.41
C ASN A 105 -0.27 16.33 -0.73
N ASP A 106 0.16 16.22 -2.00
CA ASP A 106 -0.75 16.15 -3.14
C ASP A 106 -1.54 14.82 -3.13
N PRO A 107 -2.89 14.86 -3.09
CA PRO A 107 -3.70 13.67 -3.19
C PRO A 107 -3.42 12.84 -4.44
N LEU A 108 -2.96 13.41 -5.57
CA LEU A 108 -2.53 12.67 -6.75
C LEU A 108 -1.30 11.80 -6.48
N ASN A 109 -0.42 12.18 -5.55
CA ASN A 109 0.75 11.40 -5.17
C ASN A 109 0.52 10.48 -3.96
N LEU A 110 -0.66 10.49 -3.33
CA LEU A 110 -0.90 9.76 -2.08
C LEU A 110 -1.96 8.68 -2.19
N VAL A 111 -1.75 7.53 -1.54
CA VAL A 111 -2.75 6.46 -1.44
C VAL A 111 -2.70 5.81 -0.07
N ALA A 112 -3.85 5.46 0.50
CA ALA A 112 -3.89 4.57 1.66
C ALA A 112 -3.69 3.11 1.19
N THR A 113 -2.76 2.40 1.82
CA THR A 113 -2.40 1.03 1.48
C THR A 113 -2.02 0.26 2.75
N ARG A 114 -1.93 -1.06 2.65
CA ARG A 114 -1.33 -1.88 3.70
C ARG A 114 0.12 -1.49 3.95
N ALA A 115 0.53 -1.53 5.22
CA ALA A 115 1.87 -1.18 5.66
C ALA A 115 2.94 -2.12 5.09
N ASP A 116 2.69 -3.43 5.04
CA ASP A 116 3.61 -4.43 4.49
C ASP A 116 3.96 -4.16 3.01
N LEU A 117 2.96 -3.80 2.19
CA LEU A 117 3.16 -3.45 0.78
C LEU A 117 3.88 -2.11 0.62
N ASN A 118 3.55 -1.12 1.46
CA ASN A 118 4.27 0.16 1.44
C ASN A 118 5.75 -0.02 1.82
N GLN A 119 6.03 -0.85 2.82
CA GLN A 119 7.39 -1.16 3.26
C GLN A 119 8.15 -1.97 2.22
N GLN A 120 7.50 -2.93 1.55
CA GLN A 120 8.08 -3.66 0.42
C GLN A 120 8.43 -2.72 -0.75
N LYS A 121 7.56 -1.74 -1.04
CA LYS A 121 7.82 -0.71 -2.06
C LYS A 121 8.98 0.20 -1.66
N SER A 122 9.02 0.67 -0.41
CA SER A 122 10.06 1.59 0.08
C SER A 122 10.23 2.81 -0.85
N ASP A 123 11.46 3.07 -1.34
CA ASP A 123 11.76 4.12 -2.32
C ASP A 123 11.91 3.63 -3.78
N ALA A 124 11.37 2.44 -4.08
CA ALA A 124 11.37 1.86 -5.42
C ALA A 124 10.58 2.71 -6.44
N ASP A 125 11.08 2.72 -7.67
CA ASP A 125 10.32 3.19 -8.83
C ASP A 125 9.63 2.03 -9.56
N ALA A 126 8.91 2.32 -10.64
CA ALA A 126 8.19 1.30 -11.42
C ALA A 126 9.08 0.21 -12.06
N ALA A 127 10.40 0.40 -12.16
CA ALA A 127 11.30 -0.66 -12.61
C ALA A 127 11.61 -1.67 -11.50
N THR A 128 11.62 -1.22 -10.25
CA THR A 128 11.99 -2.03 -9.09
C THR A 128 10.78 -2.66 -8.40
N TRP A 129 9.65 -1.95 -8.32
CA TRP A 129 8.46 -2.45 -7.65
C TRP A 129 7.17 -2.06 -8.37
N LEU A 130 6.25 -3.03 -8.46
CA LEU A 130 4.89 -2.85 -8.93
C LEU A 130 3.93 -3.53 -7.95
N PRO A 131 2.70 -3.03 -7.79
CA PRO A 131 1.71 -3.69 -6.95
C PRO A 131 1.57 -5.19 -7.27
N PRO A 132 1.47 -6.06 -6.25
CA PRO A 132 1.26 -7.49 -6.47
C PRO A 132 -0.09 -7.75 -7.16
N TYR A 133 -1.11 -6.93 -6.88
CA TYR A 133 -2.36 -6.98 -7.59
C TYR A 133 -2.23 -6.43 -9.02
N ARG A 134 -2.18 -7.35 -9.99
CA ARG A 134 -1.87 -7.03 -11.39
C ARG A 134 -2.86 -6.05 -12.02
N ALA A 135 -4.15 -6.13 -11.67
CA ALA A 135 -5.16 -5.25 -12.26
C ALA A 135 -4.94 -3.77 -11.88
N ALA A 136 -4.27 -3.47 -10.77
CA ALA A 136 -3.97 -2.09 -10.37
C ALA A 136 -2.72 -1.50 -11.05
N ARG A 137 -1.93 -2.29 -11.78
CA ARG A 137 -0.62 -1.83 -12.30
C ARG A 137 -0.74 -0.73 -13.33
N CYS A 138 -1.76 -0.78 -14.18
CA CYS A 138 -2.02 0.24 -15.19
C CYS A 138 -2.33 1.59 -14.54
N ASP A 139 -3.27 1.62 -13.58
CA ASP A 139 -3.59 2.80 -12.81
C ASP A 139 -2.40 3.33 -12.01
N TYR A 140 -1.63 2.43 -11.38
CA TYR A 140 -0.42 2.79 -10.62
C TYR A 140 0.63 3.48 -11.50
N VAL A 141 0.95 2.90 -12.67
CA VAL A 141 1.92 3.48 -13.61
C VAL A 141 1.41 4.78 -14.21
N ALA A 142 0.13 4.83 -14.62
CA ALA A 142 -0.48 6.05 -15.15
C ALA A 142 -0.44 7.18 -14.10
N ARG A 143 -0.72 6.86 -12.83
CA ARG A 143 -0.64 7.82 -11.73
C ARG A 143 0.78 8.30 -11.48
N GLN A 144 1.79 7.41 -11.48
CA GLN A 144 3.19 7.84 -11.40
C GLN A 144 3.57 8.79 -12.54
N ILE A 145 3.13 8.51 -13.77
CA ILE A 145 3.38 9.40 -14.93
C ILE A 145 2.68 10.74 -14.73
N ALA A 146 1.44 10.75 -14.26
CA ALA A 146 0.69 11.98 -13.98
C ALA A 146 1.40 12.85 -12.94
N VAL A 147 1.83 12.24 -11.82
CA VAL A 147 2.63 12.92 -10.77
C VAL A 147 3.94 13.45 -11.35
N LYS A 148 4.72 12.60 -12.03
CA LYS A 148 6.03 13.02 -12.57
C LYS A 148 5.89 14.12 -13.62
N ARG A 149 4.81 14.11 -14.41
CA ARG A 149 4.47 15.19 -15.34
C ARG A 149 4.10 16.48 -14.61
N ALA A 150 3.21 16.42 -13.62
CA ALA A 150 2.77 17.59 -12.85
C ALA A 150 3.95 18.28 -12.14
N TYR A 151 4.89 17.50 -11.62
CA TYR A 151 6.05 18.01 -10.88
C TYR A 151 7.33 18.11 -11.70
N ALA A 152 7.29 17.84 -13.01
CA ALA A 152 8.46 17.85 -13.89
C ALA A 152 9.64 16.98 -13.40
N LEU A 153 9.34 15.84 -12.76
CA LEU A 153 10.33 14.82 -12.42
C LEU A 153 10.73 14.05 -13.68
N TRP A 154 11.99 13.61 -13.76
CA TRP A 154 12.41 12.69 -14.80
C TRP A 154 12.24 11.23 -14.37
N VAL A 155 12.36 10.33 -15.35
CA VAL A 155 12.43 8.88 -15.14
C VAL A 155 13.80 8.37 -15.57
N THR A 156 14.20 7.23 -15.03
CA THR A 156 15.34 6.49 -15.61
C THR A 156 14.92 5.78 -16.90
N GLN A 157 15.88 5.31 -17.69
CA GLN A 157 15.56 4.51 -18.87
C GLN A 157 14.85 3.22 -18.47
N ALA A 158 15.35 2.52 -17.44
CA ALA A 158 14.73 1.29 -16.93
C ALA A 158 13.28 1.52 -16.45
N GLU A 159 13.03 2.63 -15.74
CA GLU A 159 11.69 3.02 -15.30
C GLU A 159 10.78 3.32 -16.50
N LYS A 160 11.26 4.08 -17.49
CA LYS A 160 10.48 4.34 -18.72
C LYS A 160 10.10 3.05 -19.43
N ASP A 161 11.03 2.11 -19.55
CA ASP A 161 10.79 0.84 -20.22
C ASP A 161 9.79 -0.02 -19.43
N ALA A 162 9.89 -0.03 -18.09
CA ALA A 162 8.94 -0.72 -17.23
C ALA A 162 7.53 -0.12 -17.34
N MET A 163 7.41 1.21 -17.28
CA MET A 163 6.15 1.92 -17.48
C MET A 163 5.55 1.61 -18.85
N GLY A 164 6.36 1.63 -19.91
CA GLY A 164 5.94 1.30 -21.27
C GLY A 164 5.44 -0.15 -21.40
N ARG A 165 6.13 -1.12 -20.80
CA ARG A 165 5.71 -2.53 -20.79
C ARG A 165 4.36 -2.73 -20.09
N VAL A 166 4.14 -2.06 -18.96
CA VAL A 166 2.85 -2.14 -18.24
C VAL A 166 1.73 -1.53 -19.09
N LEU A 167 1.95 -0.32 -19.61
CA LEU A 167 0.91 0.39 -20.38
C LEU A 167 0.61 -0.24 -21.74
N ALA A 168 1.54 -0.99 -22.33
CA ALA A 168 1.27 -1.81 -23.51
C ALA A 168 0.14 -2.84 -23.29
N GLY A 169 -0.06 -3.28 -22.04
CA GLY A 169 -1.17 -4.16 -21.66
C GLY A 169 -2.52 -3.46 -21.46
N CYS A 170 -2.55 -2.13 -21.50
CA CYS A 170 -3.75 -1.32 -21.24
C CYS A 170 -3.75 -0.03 -22.07
N PRO A 171 -3.90 -0.13 -23.40
CA PRO A 171 -3.78 1.02 -24.31
C PRO A 171 -4.86 2.09 -24.12
N ALA A 172 -5.98 1.75 -23.47
CA ALA A 172 -7.05 2.69 -23.13
C ALA A 172 -6.82 3.42 -21.79
N GLN A 173 -5.74 3.13 -21.06
CA GLN A 173 -5.45 3.76 -19.78
C GLN A 173 -5.24 5.26 -19.95
N VAL A 174 -6.05 6.04 -19.23
CA VAL A 174 -5.90 7.50 -19.16
C VAL A 174 -5.05 7.89 -17.95
N LEU A 175 -4.36 9.02 -18.07
CA LEU A 175 -3.69 9.63 -16.92
C LEU A 175 -4.75 10.24 -15.99
N PRO A 176 -4.71 9.97 -14.68
CA PRO A 176 -5.61 10.63 -13.74
C PRO A 176 -5.32 12.14 -13.74
N THR A 177 -6.39 12.94 -13.78
CA THR A 177 -6.33 14.37 -13.50
C THR A 177 -6.46 14.56 -11.98
N GLY A 178 -5.75 15.53 -11.42
CA GLY A 178 -5.60 15.73 -9.97
C GLY A 178 -6.86 16.16 -9.21
N HIS A 179 -8.05 15.79 -9.66
CA HIS A 179 -9.34 16.08 -9.01
C HIS A 179 -10.31 14.87 -8.98
N GLU A 180 -9.98 13.74 -9.60
CA GLU A 180 -10.90 12.62 -9.66
C GLU A 180 -10.29 11.38 -8.98
N ALA A 181 -10.96 10.90 -7.93
CA ALA A 181 -10.84 9.50 -7.57
C ALA A 181 -11.16 8.69 -8.84
N PRO A 182 -10.39 7.65 -9.19
CA PRO A 182 -10.76 6.83 -10.34
C PRO A 182 -12.18 6.30 -10.12
N PRO A 183 -12.98 6.16 -11.20
CA PRO A 183 -14.32 5.65 -11.06
C PRO A 183 -14.25 4.29 -10.37
N ALA A 184 -14.98 4.16 -9.27
CA ALA A 184 -15.30 2.88 -8.66
C ALA A 184 -16.21 2.10 -9.63
N THR A 185 -15.66 1.68 -10.77
CA THR A 185 -16.28 0.67 -11.62
C THR A 185 -15.73 -0.67 -11.18
N VAL A 186 -16.30 -1.14 -10.06
CA VAL A 186 -16.50 -2.57 -9.90
C VAL A 186 -17.38 -2.96 -11.08
N SER A 187 -16.77 -3.54 -12.12
CA SER A 187 -17.50 -4.15 -13.21
C SER A 187 -18.46 -5.16 -12.60
N THR A 188 -19.74 -4.79 -12.56
CA THR A 188 -20.82 -5.68 -12.13
C THR A 188 -21.01 -6.68 -13.26
N ALA A 189 -20.23 -7.76 -13.22
CA ALA A 189 -20.60 -8.97 -13.94
C ALA A 189 -21.82 -9.57 -13.22
N ALA A 190 -22.95 -9.59 -13.92
CA ALA A 190 -24.20 -10.17 -13.47
C ALA A 190 -24.02 -11.64 -13.02
N PRO A 191 -24.80 -12.12 -12.04
CA PRO A 191 -24.65 -13.45 -11.49
C PRO A 191 -25.04 -14.53 -12.50
N ALA A 192 -24.10 -15.42 -12.83
CA ALA A 192 -24.42 -16.68 -13.47
C ALA A 192 -25.27 -17.52 -12.51
N THR A 193 -26.51 -17.76 -12.91
CA THR A 193 -27.51 -18.62 -12.28
C THR A 193 -26.90 -19.99 -11.97
N ARG A 194 -26.64 -20.28 -10.69
CA ARG A 194 -26.33 -21.64 -10.24
C ARG A 194 -27.63 -22.32 -9.83
N THR A 195 -28.08 -23.22 -10.70
CA THR A 195 -29.13 -24.20 -10.45
C THR A 195 -28.83 -24.97 -9.17
N THR A 196 -29.70 -24.83 -8.18
CA THR A 196 -29.64 -25.58 -6.93
C THR A 196 -30.15 -27.01 -7.17
N THR A 197 -29.32 -28.00 -6.86
CA THR A 197 -29.77 -29.38 -6.63
C THR A 197 -29.53 -29.66 -5.14
N PRO A 198 -30.53 -30.12 -4.36
CA PRO A 198 -30.36 -30.38 -2.94
C PRO A 198 -29.86 -31.82 -2.70
N VAL A 199 -28.87 -31.98 -1.83
CA VAL A 199 -28.46 -33.29 -1.27
C VAL A 199 -28.27 -33.12 0.24
N PRO A 200 -28.70 -34.09 1.08
CA PRO A 200 -29.30 -33.79 2.38
C PRO A 200 -28.35 -33.85 3.58
N THR A 201 -28.85 -33.22 4.64
CA THR A 201 -28.55 -33.27 6.07
C THR A 201 -27.74 -34.46 6.59
N ALA A 202 -26.63 -34.16 7.26
CA ALA A 202 -26.18 -34.89 8.44
C ALA A 202 -25.94 -33.87 9.57
N GLY A 203 -26.62 -34.07 10.70
CA GLY A 203 -26.56 -33.23 11.89
C GLY A 203 -25.34 -33.54 12.77
N PRO A 204 -25.41 -33.23 14.08
CA PRO A 204 -24.71 -32.09 14.65
C PRO A 204 -23.55 -32.52 15.55
N HIS A 205 -22.48 -31.71 15.60
CA HIS A 205 -21.59 -31.71 16.76
C HIS A 205 -21.37 -30.29 17.28
N GLN A 206 -21.63 -30.18 18.58
CA GLN A 206 -21.66 -28.99 19.39
C GLN A 206 -20.25 -28.44 19.69
N ALA A 207 -20.25 -27.19 20.14
CA ALA A 207 -19.14 -26.41 20.63
C ALA A 207 -18.44 -26.98 21.87
N ALA A 208 -17.13 -26.75 21.94
CA ALA A 208 -16.27 -26.56 23.13
C ALA A 208 -14.83 -26.44 22.59
N THR A 209 -13.86 -25.67 23.08
CA THR A 209 -13.64 -24.77 24.21
C THR A 209 -12.24 -24.16 23.97
N GLY A 210 -11.92 -23.02 24.56
CA GLY A 210 -10.62 -22.35 24.39
C GLY A 210 -9.39 -23.13 24.87
N GLY A 211 -8.21 -22.67 24.45
CA GLY A 211 -6.93 -23.11 24.98
C GLY A 211 -5.76 -22.37 24.33
N SER A 212 -5.17 -21.41 25.07
CA SER A 212 -3.82 -20.92 24.82
C SER A 212 -2.84 -22.09 24.84
N GLY A 213 -2.16 -22.34 23.72
CA GLY A 213 -1.05 -23.28 23.65
C GLY A 213 -0.01 -22.72 22.70
N THR A 214 1.03 -22.09 23.24
CA THR A 214 2.19 -21.63 22.45
C THR A 214 2.88 -22.85 21.85
N VAL A 215 2.67 -23.07 20.56
CA VAL A 215 3.37 -24.12 19.81
C VAL A 215 4.88 -23.87 19.91
N TYR A 216 5.68 -24.91 20.17
CA TYR A 216 7.13 -24.79 20.33
C TYR A 216 7.86 -25.89 19.55
N TYR A 217 8.78 -25.50 18.66
CA TYR A 217 9.52 -26.45 17.81
C TYR A 217 11.00 -26.52 18.21
N ALA A 218 11.51 -27.59 18.83
CA ALA A 218 12.91 -27.62 19.31
C ALA A 218 14.01 -27.26 18.26
N SER A 219 13.74 -27.41 16.96
CA SER A 219 14.63 -26.98 15.86
C SER A 219 13.85 -26.76 14.55
N CYS A 220 14.50 -26.22 13.52
CA CYS A 220 13.91 -26.11 12.18
C CYS A 220 13.59 -27.47 11.54
N ALA A 221 14.31 -28.53 11.92
CA ALA A 221 13.96 -29.88 11.48
C ALA A 221 12.61 -30.33 12.07
N ALA A 222 12.34 -30.00 13.34
CA ALA A 222 11.07 -30.29 13.99
C ALA A 222 9.92 -29.47 13.38
N ALA A 223 10.14 -28.18 13.07
CA ALA A 223 9.15 -27.34 12.40
C ALA A 223 8.78 -27.85 11.00
N ARG A 224 9.77 -28.28 10.21
CA ARG A 224 9.54 -28.90 8.89
C ARG A 224 8.84 -30.25 8.97
N ALA A 225 9.24 -31.11 9.91
CA ALA A 225 8.59 -32.41 10.11
C ALA A 225 7.12 -32.29 10.53
N ALA A 226 6.77 -31.20 11.23
CA ALA A 226 5.40 -30.85 11.59
C ALA A 226 4.63 -30.12 10.48
N GLY A 227 5.25 -29.83 9.33
CA GLY A 227 4.62 -29.11 8.22
C GLY A 227 4.38 -27.61 8.49
N ALA A 228 5.07 -27.04 9.47
CA ALA A 228 4.85 -25.68 9.94
C ALA A 228 5.89 -24.66 9.45
N ALA A 229 6.90 -25.08 8.69
CA ALA A 229 7.90 -24.17 8.12
C ALA A 229 7.54 -23.76 6.68
N PRO A 230 7.88 -22.53 6.24
CA PRO A 230 8.58 -21.48 7.00
C PRO A 230 7.70 -20.82 8.08
N LEU A 231 8.32 -20.37 9.17
CA LEU A 231 7.64 -19.72 10.30
C LEU A 231 7.90 -18.21 10.25
N HIS A 232 6.86 -17.38 10.31
CA HIS A 232 7.00 -15.93 10.25
C HIS A 232 6.94 -15.27 11.63
N ARG A 233 7.63 -14.14 11.79
CA ARG A 233 7.65 -13.38 13.05
C ARG A 233 6.23 -13.03 13.51
N GLY A 234 5.84 -13.55 14.66
CA GLY A 234 4.51 -13.37 15.24
C GLY A 234 3.57 -14.55 15.06
N GLU A 235 3.96 -15.57 14.29
CA GLU A 235 3.23 -16.84 14.19
C GLU A 235 3.56 -17.77 15.37
N ASP A 236 2.61 -18.65 15.69
CA ASP A 236 2.79 -19.65 16.73
C ASP A 236 3.95 -20.60 16.38
N GLY A 237 4.92 -20.70 17.29
CA GLY A 237 6.14 -21.49 17.08
C GLY A 237 7.31 -20.73 16.48
N TYR A 238 7.13 -19.48 16.03
CA TYR A 238 8.25 -18.62 15.68
C TYR A 238 9.09 -18.27 16.91
N ARG A 239 10.41 -18.35 16.76
CA ARG A 239 11.37 -17.76 17.71
C ARG A 239 12.60 -17.25 17.00
N SER A 240 13.19 -16.18 17.51
CA SER A 240 14.42 -15.59 16.97
C SER A 240 15.58 -16.60 16.91
N GLY A 241 15.65 -17.57 17.83
CA GLY A 241 16.66 -18.64 17.77
C GLY A 241 16.51 -19.62 16.60
N LEU A 242 15.43 -19.56 15.82
CA LEU A 242 15.21 -20.33 14.58
C LEU A 242 15.41 -19.48 13.31
N ASP A 243 15.49 -18.16 13.47
CA ASP A 243 15.67 -17.16 12.43
C ASP A 243 17.16 -16.74 12.43
N ARG A 244 17.97 -17.46 11.65
CA ARG A 244 19.43 -17.41 11.74
C ARG A 244 20.00 -16.07 11.25
N ASP A 245 19.36 -15.46 10.26
CA ASP A 245 19.73 -14.19 9.64
C ASP A 245 18.88 -13.01 10.15
N SER A 246 17.92 -13.27 11.03
CA SER A 246 17.11 -12.28 11.75
C SER A 246 16.23 -11.42 10.85
N ASP A 247 15.87 -11.95 9.68
CA ASP A 247 15.11 -11.26 8.65
C ASP A 247 13.59 -11.32 8.90
N GLY A 248 13.16 -12.09 9.89
CA GLY A 248 11.76 -12.29 10.26
C GLY A 248 11.15 -13.59 9.77
N VAL A 249 11.91 -14.44 9.07
CA VAL A 249 11.49 -15.77 8.61
C VAL A 249 12.39 -16.83 9.23
N ALA A 250 11.81 -17.64 10.10
CA ALA A 250 12.49 -18.77 10.70
C ALA A 250 12.36 -20.02 9.81
N CYS A 251 13.45 -20.78 9.72
CA CYS A 251 13.48 -22.11 9.09
C CYS A 251 13.23 -22.17 7.58
N GLU A 252 13.70 -21.15 6.85
CA GLU A 252 13.90 -21.21 5.40
C GLU A 252 14.76 -22.41 4.94
#